data_AF-A0A921IJA1-F1
#
_entry.id   AF-A0A921IJA1-F1
#
_cell.length_a   1.000
_cell.length_b   1.000
_cell.length_c   1.000
_cell.angle_alpha   90.00
_cell.angle_beta   90.00
_cell.angle_gamma   90.00
#
_symmetry.space_group_name_H-M   'P 1'
#
loop_
_entity.id
_entity.type
_entity.pdbx_description
1 polymer ?
#
loop_
_entity_poly.entity_id
_entity_poly.type
_entity_poly.pdbx_seq_one_letter_code
_entity_poly.pdbx_strand_id
1 'polypeptide(L)'
;MGEVYELLKDALDLPILQARRGSQAVVEQFKQLVNGVLLAGGSCWEGIDFPGDLVSLLVIVRLPFPVPDPVREARREQYPDLHSYIQAEIVPEMQQKLRQGFGRAIRTENDSCAVAILDPRAALDGRYHQSALDALPDGIPITTKIEDIEPFLRAHKSPDYFFRIPKIINTG
;
A
#
# COMPACT_ATOMS: atom_id res chain seq x y z
N MET A 1 8.98 10.16 5.97
CA MET A 1 8.37 9.41 7.09
C MET A 1 8.28 10.24 8.36
N GLY A 2 9.34 10.94 8.80
CA GLY A 2 9.27 11.84 9.97
C GLY A 2 8.23 12.94 9.83
N GLU A 3 8.27 13.72 8.74
CA GLU A 3 7.28 14.80 8.49
C GLU A 3 5.84 14.28 8.42
N VAL A 4 5.62 13.14 7.76
CA VAL A 4 4.29 12.51 7.68
C VAL A 4 3.76 12.14 9.06
N TYR A 5 4.62 11.60 9.92
CA TYR A 5 4.23 11.32 11.30
C TYR A 5 3.87 12.59 12.07
N GLU A 6 4.68 13.65 11.97
CA GLU A 6 4.41 14.91 12.64
C GLU A 6 3.06 15.52 12.22
N LEU A 7 2.67 15.36 10.95
CA LEU A 7 1.37 15.81 10.45
C LEU A 7 0.20 14.95 10.94
N LEU A 8 0.42 13.65 11.15
CA LEU A 8 -0.65 12.70 11.47
C LEU A 8 -0.85 12.47 12.96
N LYS A 9 0.20 12.62 13.80
CA LYS A 9 0.16 12.27 15.23
C LYS A 9 -0.91 13.03 16.01
N ASP A 10 -1.24 14.24 15.59
CA ASP A 10 -2.26 15.10 16.22
C ASP A 10 -3.57 15.12 15.42
N ALA A 11 -3.57 14.60 14.19
CA ALA A 11 -4.74 14.56 13.31
C ALA A 11 -5.54 13.25 13.44
N LEU A 12 -4.93 12.19 13.96
CA LEU A 12 -5.55 10.88 14.14
C LEU A 12 -5.60 10.51 15.61
N ASP A 13 -6.79 10.15 16.10
CA ASP A 13 -6.99 9.57 17.43
C ASP A 13 -6.65 8.07 17.46
N LEU A 14 -5.53 7.69 16.81
CA LEU A 14 -5.08 6.32 16.65
C LEU A 14 -3.58 6.21 16.94
N PRO A 15 -3.10 5.11 17.55
CA PRO A 15 -1.68 4.88 17.70
C PRO A 15 -0.98 4.86 16.34
N ILE A 16 0.05 5.68 16.17
CA ILE A 16 0.87 5.71 14.96
C ILE A 16 2.26 5.14 15.26
N LEU A 17 2.61 4.06 14.56
CA LEU A 17 3.90 3.39 14.67
C LEU A 17 4.73 3.65 13.41
N GLN A 18 6.04 3.79 13.55
CA GLN A 18 6.96 3.95 12.42
C GLN A 18 7.87 2.74 12.29
N ALA A 19 7.80 2.03 11.17
CA ALA A 19 8.69 0.92 10.89
C ALA A 19 9.75 1.30 9.85
N ARG A 20 11.01 0.95 10.16
CA ARG A 20 12.17 1.04 9.27
C ARG A 20 12.74 -0.35 9.05
N ARG A 21 13.75 -0.48 8.17
CA ARG A 21 14.48 -1.74 7.99
C ARG A 21 15.02 -2.22 9.35
N GLY A 22 14.73 -3.47 9.71
CA GLY A 22 15.12 -4.08 10.99
C GLY A 22 14.15 -3.82 12.16
N SER A 23 13.06 -3.07 11.97
CA SER A 23 12.09 -2.76 13.04
C SER A 23 11.05 -3.87 13.28
N GLN A 24 11.49 -5.14 13.36
CA GLN A 24 10.58 -6.28 13.51
C GLN A 24 9.73 -6.18 14.79
N ALA A 25 10.31 -5.66 15.88
CA ALA A 25 9.58 -5.39 17.11
C ALA A 25 8.41 -4.40 16.95
N VAL A 26 8.55 -3.37 16.09
CA VAL A 26 7.48 -2.39 15.82
C VAL A 26 6.33 -3.03 15.05
N VAL A 27 6.67 -3.93 14.12
CA VAL A 27 5.68 -4.70 13.36
C VAL A 27 4.92 -5.64 14.30
N GLU A 28 5.61 -6.33 15.21
CA GLU A 28 4.96 -7.17 16.21
C GLU A 28 4.09 -6.35 17.17
N GLN A 29 4.55 -5.15 17.59
CA GLN A 29 3.74 -4.23 18.37
C GLN A 29 2.47 -3.81 17.61
N PHE A 30 2.58 -3.49 16.32
CA PHE A 30 1.43 -3.15 15.49
C PHE A 30 0.42 -4.29 15.42
N LYS A 31 0.90 -5.54 15.30
CA LYS A 31 0.03 -6.72 15.26
C LYS A 31 -0.77 -6.96 16.55
N GLN A 32 -0.33 -6.41 17.68
CA GLN A 32 -1.05 -6.48 18.95
C GLN A 32 -2.08 -5.35 19.12
N LEU A 33 -2.08 -4.35 18.25
CA LEU A 33 -3.06 -3.27 18.30
C LEU A 33 -4.39 -3.73 17.72
N VAL A 34 -5.48 -3.29 18.36
CA VAL A 34 -6.83 -3.46 17.80
C VAL A 34 -7.07 -2.51 16.64
N ASN A 35 -6.57 -1.27 16.75
CA ASN A 35 -6.53 -0.27 15.70
C ASN A 35 -5.23 0.53 15.80
N GLY A 36 -4.68 0.91 14.67
CA GLY A 36 -3.51 1.76 14.59
C GLY A 36 -3.09 2.00 13.15
N VAL A 37 -2.12 2.90 12.98
CA VAL A 37 -1.50 3.20 11.69
C VAL A 37 -0.04 2.79 11.73
N LEU A 38 0.39 1.94 10.80
CA LEU A 38 1.79 1.62 10.59
C LEU A 38 2.34 2.42 9.41
N LEU A 39 3.26 3.32 9.70
CA LEU A 39 4.02 4.09 8.72
C LEU A 39 5.27 3.32 8.32
N ALA A 40 5.25 2.69 7.14
CA ALA A 40 6.33 1.84 6.63
C ALA A 40 7.05 2.48 5.41
N GLY A 41 8.35 2.71 5.52
CA GLY A 41 9.19 3.21 4.41
C GLY A 41 9.66 2.11 3.46
N GLY A 42 10.11 2.45 2.24
CA GLY A 42 10.33 1.50 1.12
C GLY A 42 10.97 0.13 1.43
N SER A 43 12.04 0.06 2.23
CA SER A 43 12.71 -1.21 2.58
C SER A 43 12.00 -2.04 3.65
N CYS A 44 10.93 -1.50 4.24
CA CYS A 44 10.09 -2.16 5.22
C CYS A 44 9.14 -3.17 4.56
N TRP A 45 8.84 -2.98 3.26
CA TRP A 45 7.96 -3.87 2.49
C TRP A 45 8.58 -5.25 2.26
N GLU A 46 9.88 -5.41 2.47
CA GLU A 46 10.59 -6.69 2.33
C GLU A 46 10.50 -7.48 3.66
N GLY A 47 9.65 -8.52 3.68
CA GLY A 47 9.60 -9.48 4.79
C GLY A 47 8.52 -9.23 5.84
N ILE A 48 7.70 -8.18 5.70
CA ILE A 48 6.55 -7.95 6.59
C ILE A 48 5.31 -8.66 6.03
N ASP A 49 4.58 -9.31 6.91
CA ASP A 49 3.38 -10.06 6.58
C ASP A 49 2.35 -9.83 7.67
N PHE A 50 1.12 -9.52 7.25
CA PHE A 50 -0.02 -9.27 8.12
C PHE A 50 -1.07 -10.36 7.87
N PRO A 51 -0.99 -11.49 8.59
CA PRO A 51 -1.95 -12.57 8.38
C PRO A 51 -3.35 -12.17 8.87
N GLY A 52 -4.37 -12.56 8.10
CA GLY A 52 -5.77 -12.36 8.44
C GLY A 52 -6.27 -10.93 8.24
N ASP A 53 -7.38 -10.60 8.89
CA ASP A 53 -8.06 -9.30 8.79
C ASP A 53 -7.36 -8.13 9.50
N LEU A 54 -6.06 -8.24 9.77
CA LEU A 54 -5.28 -7.28 10.56
C LEU A 54 -5.07 -5.94 9.82
N VAL A 55 -4.94 -5.99 8.50
CA VAL A 55 -4.83 -4.79 7.65
C VAL A 55 -6.11 -4.63 6.83
N SER A 56 -6.87 -3.59 7.12
CA SER A 56 -8.07 -3.23 6.33
C SER A 56 -7.80 -2.25 5.21
N LEU A 57 -6.72 -1.49 5.31
CA LEU A 57 -6.34 -0.51 4.31
C LEU A 57 -4.82 -0.50 4.11
N LEU A 58 -4.39 -0.80 2.89
CA LEU A 58 -3.02 -0.54 2.43
C LEU A 58 -3.00 0.78 1.66
N VAL A 59 -2.14 1.72 2.07
CA VAL A 59 -1.96 3.00 1.37
C VAL A 59 -0.61 3.05 0.67
N ILE A 60 -0.64 3.14 -0.66
CA ILE A 60 0.53 3.32 -1.52
C ILE A 60 0.59 4.80 -1.91
N VAL A 61 1.38 5.58 -1.17
CA VAL A 61 1.46 7.04 -1.37
C VAL A 61 2.13 7.38 -2.71
N ARG A 62 3.08 6.56 -3.16
CA ARG A 62 3.77 6.72 -4.45
C ARG A 62 4.02 5.35 -5.07
N LEU A 63 3.91 5.28 -6.40
CA LEU A 63 4.29 4.10 -7.16
C LEU A 63 5.76 3.74 -6.85
N PRO A 64 6.06 2.45 -6.57
CA PRO A 64 7.36 2.01 -6.07
C PRO A 64 8.38 1.89 -7.20
N PHE A 65 8.61 2.98 -7.94
CA PHE A 65 9.63 3.01 -8.96
C PHE A 65 11.01 2.74 -8.36
N PRO A 66 11.86 1.96 -9.05
CA PRO A 66 13.25 1.82 -8.66
C PRO A 66 13.98 3.16 -8.61
N VAL A 67 14.93 3.25 -7.68
CA VAL A 67 15.85 4.38 -7.60
C VAL A 67 16.95 4.18 -8.65
N PRO A 68 17.38 5.22 -9.38
CA PRO A 68 18.55 5.15 -10.25
C PRO A 68 19.80 4.70 -9.48
N ASP A 69 20.61 3.87 -10.11
CA ASP A 69 21.93 3.46 -9.60
C ASP A 69 22.91 3.28 -10.78
N PRO A 70 24.23 3.22 -10.54
CA PRO A 70 25.23 3.13 -11.61
C PRO A 70 25.04 1.92 -12.54
N VAL A 71 24.54 0.79 -12.02
CA VAL A 71 24.28 -0.42 -12.82
C VAL A 71 23.09 -0.19 -13.74
N ARG A 72 22.07 0.53 -13.28
CA ARG A 72 20.89 0.91 -14.07
C ARG A 72 21.24 1.91 -15.17
N GLU A 73 22.12 2.87 -14.87
CA GLU A 73 22.62 3.82 -15.86
C GLU A 73 23.39 3.11 -16.97
N ALA A 74 24.28 2.17 -16.63
CA ALA A 74 24.98 1.35 -17.62
C ALA A 74 24.02 0.47 -18.44
N ARG A 75 22.96 -0.10 -17.83
CA ARG A 75 21.93 -0.84 -18.58
C ARG A 75 21.12 0.04 -19.51
N ARG A 76 20.85 1.29 -19.12
CA ARG A 76 20.09 2.23 -19.97
C ARG A 76 20.77 2.45 -21.32
N GLU A 77 22.10 2.42 -21.39
CA GLU A 77 22.86 2.57 -22.64
C GLU A 77 22.59 1.46 -23.67
N GLN A 78 22.00 0.34 -23.25
CA GLN A 78 21.63 -0.78 -24.12
C GLN A 78 20.28 -0.55 -24.84
N TYR A 79 19.59 0.56 -24.56
CA TYR A 79 18.28 0.88 -25.12
C TYR A 79 18.37 2.11 -26.04
N PRO A 80 17.55 2.16 -27.11
CA PRO A 80 17.60 3.25 -28.11
C PRO A 80 17.22 4.61 -27.53
N ASP A 81 16.35 4.64 -26.53
CA ASP A 81 15.90 5.85 -25.85
C ASP A 81 15.41 5.55 -24.42
N LEU A 82 15.18 6.62 -23.65
CA LEU A 82 14.73 6.54 -22.26
C LEU A 82 13.33 5.91 -22.14
N HIS A 83 12.45 6.11 -23.12
CA HIS A 83 11.09 5.57 -23.07
C HIS A 83 11.14 4.05 -23.18
N SER A 84 11.90 3.52 -24.13
CA SER A 84 12.13 2.09 -24.34
C SER A 84 12.72 1.42 -23.10
N TYR A 85 13.72 2.04 -22.46
CA TYR A 85 14.27 1.58 -21.18
C TYR A 85 13.23 1.57 -20.05
N ILE A 86 12.42 2.64 -19.93
CA ILE A 86 11.40 2.72 -18.90
C ILE A 86 10.36 1.61 -19.06
N GLN A 87 9.89 1.36 -20.27
CA GLN A 87 8.88 0.33 -20.54
C GLN A 87 9.42 -1.08 -20.34
N ALA A 88 10.67 -1.34 -20.72
CA ALA A 88 11.27 -2.67 -20.66
C ALA A 88 11.77 -3.07 -19.25
N GLU A 89 12.22 -2.11 -18.45
CA GLU A 89 12.93 -2.39 -17.18
C GLU A 89 12.24 -1.76 -15.97
N ILE A 90 11.93 -0.46 -16.05
CA ILE A 90 11.48 0.34 -14.91
C ILE A 90 10.03 0.05 -14.54
N VAL A 91 9.14 -0.03 -15.53
CA VAL A 91 7.73 -0.36 -15.34
C VAL A 91 7.57 -1.79 -14.81
N PRO A 92 8.20 -2.83 -15.40
CA PRO A 92 8.10 -4.19 -14.87
C PRO A 92 8.60 -4.34 -13.43
N GLU A 93 9.70 -3.65 -13.05
CA GLU A 93 10.17 -3.69 -11.66
C GLU A 93 9.20 -3.00 -10.70
N MET A 94 8.61 -1.86 -11.10
CA MET A 94 7.58 -1.18 -10.33
C MET A 94 6.36 -2.09 -10.12
N GLN A 95 5.90 -2.77 -11.17
CA GLN A 95 4.81 -3.74 -11.08
C GLN A 95 5.15 -4.93 -10.19
N GLN A 96 6.38 -5.43 -10.25
CA GLN A 96 6.84 -6.51 -9.37
C GLN A 96 6.79 -6.10 -7.90
N LYS A 97 7.21 -4.87 -7.57
CA LYS A 97 7.13 -4.34 -6.21
C LYS A 97 5.68 -4.13 -5.76
N LEU A 98 4.80 -3.66 -6.64
CA LEU A 98 3.36 -3.61 -6.36
C LEU A 98 2.83 -5.01 -6.03
N ARG A 99 3.02 -6.00 -6.90
CA ARG A 99 2.58 -7.40 -6.66
C ARG A 99 3.03 -7.92 -5.30
N GLN A 100 4.28 -7.68 -4.92
CA GLN A 100 4.81 -8.07 -3.61
C GLN A 100 4.12 -7.35 -2.45
N GLY A 101 3.84 -6.05 -2.60
CA GLY A 101 3.11 -5.27 -1.60
C GLY A 101 1.66 -5.75 -1.41
N PHE A 102 0.96 -6.00 -2.51
CA PHE A 102 -0.41 -6.53 -2.49
C PHE A 102 -0.49 -7.91 -1.85
N GLY A 103 0.40 -8.85 -2.24
CA GLY A 103 0.42 -10.21 -1.68
C GLY A 103 0.78 -10.29 -0.19
N ARG A 104 1.25 -9.19 0.41
CA ARG A 104 1.48 -9.09 1.87
C ARG A 104 0.28 -8.55 2.63
N ALA A 105 -0.63 -7.85 1.96
CA ALA A 105 -1.84 -7.30 2.54
C ALA A 105 -3.04 -8.26 2.40
N ILE A 106 -3.05 -9.09 1.36
CA ILE A 106 -4.10 -10.09 1.11
C ILE A 106 -3.40 -11.44 0.95
N ARG A 107 -3.56 -12.34 1.93
CA ARG A 107 -2.78 -13.59 2.00
C ARG A 107 -3.63 -14.85 1.89
N THR A 108 -4.86 -14.81 2.38
CA THR A 108 -5.82 -15.92 2.30
C THR A 108 -7.06 -15.53 1.51
N GLU A 109 -7.81 -16.53 1.04
CA GLU A 109 -9.08 -16.34 0.32
C GLU A 109 -10.17 -15.60 1.13
N ASN A 110 -10.01 -15.58 2.46
CA ASN A 110 -10.93 -14.90 3.37
C ASN A 110 -10.43 -13.51 3.79
N ASP A 111 -9.21 -13.14 3.42
CA ASP A 111 -8.67 -11.82 3.75
C ASP A 111 -9.28 -10.78 2.81
N SER A 112 -9.87 -9.73 3.39
CA SER A 112 -10.34 -8.57 2.62
C SER A 112 -9.59 -7.31 3.03
N CYS A 113 -9.12 -6.54 2.05
CA CYS A 113 -8.37 -5.32 2.29
C CYS A 113 -8.65 -4.33 1.16
N ALA A 114 -8.89 -3.07 1.52
CA ALA A 114 -8.90 -1.98 0.55
C ALA A 114 -7.45 -1.58 0.24
N VAL A 115 -7.13 -1.29 -1.02
CA VAL A 115 -5.84 -0.73 -1.39
C VAL A 115 -6.03 0.62 -2.06
N ALA A 116 -5.45 1.66 -1.46
CA ALA A 116 -5.50 3.01 -1.97
C ALA A 116 -4.14 3.40 -2.56
N ILE A 117 -4.11 3.71 -3.86
CA ILE A 117 -2.94 4.28 -4.53
C ILE A 117 -3.16 5.78 -4.66
N LEU A 118 -2.35 6.57 -3.94
CA LEU A 118 -2.49 8.03 -3.89
C LEU A 118 -1.54 8.75 -4.86
N ASP A 119 -0.84 7.99 -5.72
CA ASP A 119 0.04 8.55 -6.73
C ASP A 119 -0.79 9.07 -7.92
N PRO A 120 -0.74 10.39 -8.26
CA PRO A 120 -1.49 10.94 -9.38
C PRO A 120 -1.18 10.26 -10.71
N ARG A 121 0.00 9.65 -10.86
CA ARG A 121 0.37 8.95 -12.08
C ARG A 121 -0.38 7.62 -12.26
N ALA A 122 -1.02 7.11 -11.21
CA ALA A 122 -1.88 5.92 -11.23
C ALA A 122 -3.38 6.26 -11.30
N ALA A 123 -3.76 7.55 -11.25
CA ALA A 123 -5.14 7.99 -11.45
C ALA A 123 -5.67 7.58 -12.85
N LEU A 124 -6.98 7.67 -13.08
CA LEU A 124 -7.64 7.20 -14.32
C LEU A 124 -6.99 7.73 -15.62
N ASP A 125 -6.53 8.97 -15.61
CA ASP A 125 -5.85 9.68 -16.70
C ASP A 125 -4.31 9.68 -16.56
N GLY A 126 -3.80 9.00 -15.53
CA GLY A 126 -2.39 8.93 -15.19
C GLY A 126 -1.59 8.05 -16.16
N ARG A 127 -0.34 8.47 -16.43
CA ARG A 127 0.58 7.77 -17.35
C ARG A 127 0.77 6.28 -17.03
N TYR A 128 0.70 5.90 -15.76
CA TYR A 128 0.94 4.54 -15.27
C TYR A 128 -0.32 3.87 -14.74
N HIS A 129 -1.51 4.39 -15.08
CA HIS A 129 -2.79 3.82 -14.66
C HIS A 129 -2.89 2.34 -15.02
N GLN A 130 -2.79 2.04 -16.32
CA GLN A 130 -2.89 0.67 -16.81
C GLN A 130 -1.77 -0.19 -16.24
N SER A 131 -0.53 0.30 -16.23
CA SER A 131 0.60 -0.44 -15.66
C SER A 131 0.40 -0.79 -14.19
N ALA A 132 -0.25 0.07 -13.40
CA ALA A 132 -0.56 -0.20 -12.00
C ALA A 132 -1.67 -1.26 -11.88
N LEU A 133 -2.71 -1.20 -12.72
CA LEU A 133 -3.78 -2.21 -12.76
C LEU A 133 -3.28 -3.58 -13.20
N ASP A 134 -2.38 -3.64 -14.19
CA ASP A 134 -1.73 -4.87 -14.66
C ASP A 134 -0.85 -5.54 -13.59
N ALA A 135 -0.54 -4.83 -12.50
CA ALA A 135 0.16 -5.40 -11.35
C ALA A 135 -0.79 -6.05 -10.34
N LEU A 136 -2.11 -5.91 -10.50
CA LEU A 136 -3.11 -6.41 -9.56
C LEU A 136 -3.71 -7.72 -10.06
N PRO A 137 -4.23 -8.58 -9.16
CA PRO A 137 -5.04 -9.72 -9.56
C PRO A 137 -6.26 -9.32 -10.41
N ASP A 138 -6.61 -10.17 -11.37
CA ASP A 138 -7.77 -9.97 -12.23
C ASP A 138 -9.08 -9.97 -11.43
N GLY A 139 -10.04 -9.17 -11.87
CA GLY A 139 -11.39 -9.15 -11.30
C GLY A 139 -11.55 -8.43 -9.96
N ILE A 140 -10.51 -7.71 -9.49
CA ILE A 140 -10.63 -6.87 -8.30
C ILE A 140 -11.50 -5.64 -8.62
N PRO A 141 -12.50 -5.29 -7.78
CA PRO A 141 -13.26 -4.06 -7.92
C PRO A 141 -12.38 -2.82 -7.79
N ILE A 142 -12.50 -1.88 -8.73
CA ILE A 142 -11.76 -0.62 -8.73
C ILE A 142 -12.77 0.52 -8.56
N THR A 143 -12.47 1.44 -7.64
CA THR A 143 -13.27 2.64 -7.41
C THR A 143 -12.39 3.86 -7.19
N THR A 144 -12.92 5.03 -7.51
CA THR A 144 -12.35 6.35 -7.16
C THR A 144 -13.13 7.03 -6.04
N LYS A 145 -14.18 6.38 -5.51
CA LYS A 145 -15.07 6.94 -4.51
C LYS A 145 -14.85 6.27 -3.17
N ILE A 146 -14.63 7.08 -2.15
CA ILE A 146 -14.45 6.60 -0.78
C ILE A 146 -15.73 5.95 -0.22
N GLU A 147 -16.90 6.38 -0.69
CA GLU A 147 -18.21 5.85 -0.27
C GLU A 147 -18.42 4.37 -0.61
N ASP A 148 -17.68 3.83 -1.58
CA ASP A 148 -17.76 2.42 -1.97
C ASP A 148 -16.98 1.49 -1.01
N ILE A 149 -16.09 2.04 -0.18
CA ILE A 149 -15.22 1.26 0.70
C ILE A 149 -15.99 0.64 1.87
N GLU A 150 -16.89 1.40 2.50
CA GLU A 150 -17.67 0.88 3.63
C GLU A 150 -18.57 -0.30 3.24
N PRO A 151 -19.39 -0.23 2.16
CA PRO A 151 -20.16 -1.38 1.69
C PRO A 151 -19.28 -2.59 1.37
N PHE A 152 -18.13 -2.38 0.74
CA PHE A 152 -17.17 -3.45 0.44
C PHE A 152 -16.69 -4.13 1.73
N LEU A 153 -16.23 -3.37 2.72
CA LEU A 153 -15.76 -3.93 3.99
C LEU A 153 -16.88 -4.65 4.74
N ARG A 154 -18.10 -4.11 4.78
CA ARG A 154 -19.25 -4.75 5.45
C ARG A 154 -19.66 -6.06 4.80
N ALA A 155 -19.49 -6.19 3.48
CA ALA A 155 -19.81 -7.42 2.76
C ALA A 155 -18.78 -8.54 2.98
N HIS A 156 -17.53 -8.18 3.30
CA HIS A 156 -16.42 -9.14 3.37
C HIS A 156 -15.82 -9.34 4.78
N LYS A 157 -16.21 -8.52 5.77
CA LYS A 157 -15.77 -8.62 7.17
C LYS A 157 -16.90 -9.08 8.07
N SER A 158 -16.58 -9.85 9.11
CA SER A 158 -17.58 -10.24 10.11
C SER A 158 -18.08 -9.02 10.91
N PRO A 159 -19.29 -9.05 11.48
CA PRO A 159 -19.77 -7.97 12.35
C PRO A 159 -18.81 -7.65 13.51
N ASP A 160 -18.16 -8.68 14.09
CA ASP A 160 -17.18 -8.56 15.17
C ASP A 160 -15.97 -7.70 14.80
N TYR A 161 -15.63 -7.62 13.51
CA TYR A 161 -14.60 -6.73 12.99
C TYR A 161 -14.89 -5.27 13.35
N PHE A 162 -16.15 -4.83 13.22
CA PHE A 162 -16.55 -3.44 13.47
C PHE A 162 -16.79 -3.14 14.95
N PHE A 163 -17.08 -4.15 15.78
CA PHE A 163 -17.26 -3.97 17.22
C PHE A 163 -15.94 -3.80 17.97
N ARG A 164 -14.83 -4.25 17.38
CA ARG A 164 -13.47 -4.05 17.91
C ARG A 164 -12.96 -2.63 17.66
N ILE A 165 -13.53 -1.91 16.70
CA ILE A 165 -13.20 -0.51 16.41
C ILE A 165 -13.93 0.35 17.45
N PRO A 166 -13.21 1.08 18.34
CA PRO A 166 -13.87 2.07 19.18
C PRO A 166 -14.63 3.01 18.24
N LYS A 167 -15.93 3.24 18.49
CA LYS A 167 -16.72 4.18 17.68
C LYS A 167 -15.98 5.50 17.63
N ILE A 168 -15.35 5.81 16.50
CA ILE A 168 -14.86 7.16 16.23
C ILE A 168 -16.13 7.99 16.20
N ILE A 169 -16.27 8.81 17.23
CA ILE A 169 -17.48 9.57 17.48
C ILE A 169 -17.64 10.53 16.29
N ASN A 170 -18.68 10.31 15.48
CA ASN A 170 -19.16 11.28 14.50
C ASN A 170 -19.34 12.62 15.23
N THR A 171 -18.42 13.54 15.03
CA THR A 171 -18.63 14.95 15.33
C THR A 171 -19.11 15.57 14.02
N GLY A 172 -20.36 16.02 14.03
CA GLY A 172 -21.07 16.56 12.87
C GLY A 172 -20.76 18.01 12.56
#